data_AF-A0A2V2VWF3-F1
#
_entry.id   AF-A0A2V2VWF3-F1
#
_cell.length_a   1.000
_cell.length_b   1.000
_cell.length_c   1.000
_cell.angle_alpha   90.00
_cell.angle_beta   90.00
_cell.angle_gamma   90.00
#
_symmetry.space_group_name_H-M   'P 1'
#
loop_
_entity.id
_entity.type
_entity.pdbx_description
1 polymer ?
#
loop_
_entity_poly.entity_id
_entity_poly.type
_entity_poly.pdbx_seq_one_letter_code
_entity_poly.pdbx_strand_id
1 'polypeptide(L)'
;MFGGGEEYFREPPSIDRDTLRRFALFCARLRAAEKPGKKTVAESAELARGVGDNEMAFELVVGALFRHIKSWTGNKQLACWYILDKLCKEDRDKYGYTASKYILEIGRDYIPYEDPVLGPKYESLVEHWEGVFPSHVVDALWLAKKDRLWAIEHPNEVLQQKEEEERQWKLEEMAMEDEDGLNDYGQPCMDYLQGRCFWGDACRLYHPPGEEGTMPLECRLGDWKCSSCGAINRHFQRRCSSCVREKPQYKKGRKPTAEEALLSSPDPNVYAALRRQFGYDPNVVEEAVAHWKTRLETTSIEEYKEERCAAYRMRILGRAPTSKLEESIRLQKNYPDIDIGLPEDVVDPCAAPGRMENESLLPAGTSPVSAVGLLAQTIVERGARDPKLPQLLFELAHQVKQVARDSGIKLSLTQCETLMTACKIVFSAWGADRGATPFVPPFFKELRHTEDGLGLSTEQQEHLTSITKEFCTH
;
A
#
# COMPACT_ATOMS: atom_id res chain seq x y z
N MET A 1 -9.23 -12.40 -10.08
CA MET A 1 -10.03 -11.33 -10.72
C MET A 1 -10.74 -10.57 -9.61
N PHE A 2 -10.11 -9.53 -9.08
CA PHE A 2 -10.71 -8.67 -8.05
C PHE A 2 -11.50 -7.57 -8.74
N GLY A 3 -12.76 -7.41 -8.35
CA GLY A 3 -13.74 -6.50 -8.95
C GLY A 3 -13.18 -5.09 -9.09
N GLY A 4 -13.08 -4.63 -10.35
CA GLY A 4 -12.84 -3.23 -10.65
C GLY A 4 -14.00 -2.42 -10.08
N GLY A 5 -13.69 -1.39 -9.32
CA GLY A 5 -14.66 -0.50 -8.65
C GLY A 5 -15.59 0.29 -9.58
N GLU A 6 -15.84 -0.17 -10.80
CA GLU A 6 -16.88 0.30 -11.72
C GLU A 6 -18.30 0.12 -11.14
N GLU A 7 -18.45 -0.77 -10.15
CA GLU A 7 -19.73 -1.02 -9.44
C GLU A 7 -20.26 0.21 -8.70
N TYR A 8 -19.36 1.12 -8.29
CA TYR A 8 -19.69 2.36 -7.58
C TYR A 8 -20.06 3.53 -8.49
N PHE A 9 -19.99 3.34 -9.81
CA PHE A 9 -20.31 4.36 -10.82
C PHE A 9 -21.60 4.06 -11.60
N ARG A 10 -22.43 3.14 -11.12
CA ARG A 10 -23.83 3.08 -11.58
C ARG A 10 -24.51 4.37 -11.13
N GLU A 11 -25.25 5.02 -12.03
CA GLU A 11 -26.23 6.03 -11.60
C GLU A 11 -27.03 5.42 -10.44
N PRO A 12 -27.18 6.11 -9.31
CA PRO A 12 -27.93 5.55 -8.18
C PRO A 12 -29.27 5.08 -8.73
N PRO A 13 -29.67 3.81 -8.49
CA PRO A 13 -30.88 3.27 -9.07
C PRO A 13 -32.01 4.25 -8.79
N SER A 14 -32.78 4.57 -9.83
CA SER A 14 -33.85 5.57 -9.74
C SER A 14 -34.66 5.32 -8.49
N ILE A 15 -34.54 6.22 -7.51
CA ILE A 15 -35.17 6.02 -6.21
C ILE A 15 -36.67 6.03 -6.43
N ASP A 16 -37.30 4.87 -6.32
CA ASP A 16 -38.76 4.75 -6.38
C ASP A 16 -39.35 5.42 -5.11
N ARG A 17 -39.69 6.70 -5.28
CA ARG A 17 -40.21 7.56 -4.20
C ARG A 17 -41.51 7.01 -3.64
N ASP A 18 -42.30 6.30 -4.44
CA ASP A 18 -43.57 5.71 -3.99
C ASP A 18 -43.33 4.45 -3.16
N THR A 19 -42.37 3.61 -3.55
CA THR A 19 -41.93 2.49 -2.70
C THR A 19 -41.36 2.99 -1.37
N LEU A 20 -40.50 4.02 -1.37
CA LEU A 20 -39.99 4.60 -0.13
C LEU A 20 -41.08 5.24 0.75
N ARG A 21 -42.07 5.88 0.14
CA ARG A 21 -43.21 6.46 0.88
C ARG A 21 -44.04 5.38 1.56
N ARG A 22 -44.33 4.28 0.85
CA ARG A 22 -45.07 3.13 1.39
C ARG A 22 -44.25 2.40 2.46
N PHE A 23 -42.94 2.26 2.25
CA PHE A 23 -42.02 1.76 3.26
C PHE A 23 -42.00 2.61 4.53
N ALA A 24 -41.99 3.94 4.41
CA ALA A 24 -42.05 4.84 5.56
C ALA A 24 -43.34 4.67 6.37
N LEU A 25 -44.48 4.45 5.71
CA LEU A 25 -45.76 4.14 6.37
C LEU A 25 -45.69 2.81 7.14
N PHE A 26 -45.12 1.77 6.53
CA PHE A 26 -44.88 0.49 7.19
C PHE A 26 -43.99 0.67 8.44
N CYS A 27 -42.86 1.37 8.33
CA CYS A 27 -41.97 1.63 9.46
C CYS A 27 -42.65 2.45 10.57
N ALA A 28 -43.50 3.43 10.22
CA ALA A 28 -44.25 4.19 11.20
C ALA A 28 -45.25 3.30 11.96
N ARG A 29 -45.96 2.41 11.26
CA ARG A 29 -46.87 1.45 11.87
C ARG A 29 -46.14 0.46 12.78
N LEU A 30 -44.97 0.01 12.37
CA LEU A 30 -44.13 -0.90 13.15
C LEU A 30 -43.66 -0.26 14.46
N ARG A 31 -43.21 1.01 14.42
CA ARG A 31 -42.82 1.76 15.63
C ARG A 31 -43.97 1.96 16.62
N ALA A 32 -45.19 2.09 16.11
CA ALA A 32 -46.41 2.20 16.92
C ALA A 32 -46.92 0.86 17.47
N ALA A 33 -46.39 -0.28 17.01
CA ALA A 33 -46.78 -1.60 17.52
C ALA A 33 -46.10 -1.87 18.88
N GLU A 34 -46.88 -1.84 19.97
CA GLU A 34 -46.36 -2.15 21.31
C GLU A 34 -46.51 -3.63 21.71
N LYS A 35 -47.51 -4.31 21.15
CA LYS A 35 -47.81 -5.71 21.48
C LYS A 35 -48.30 -6.51 20.26
N PRO A 36 -48.09 -7.84 20.25
CA PRO A 36 -48.55 -8.72 19.18
C PRO A 36 -50.07 -8.89 19.25
N GLY A 37 -50.80 -8.03 18.54
CA GLY A 37 -52.25 -8.13 18.38
C GLY A 37 -52.61 -8.60 16.96
N LYS A 38 -53.63 -9.46 16.82
CA LYS A 38 -54.08 -9.97 15.51
C LYS A 38 -54.32 -8.85 14.49
N LYS A 39 -54.96 -7.76 14.92
CA LYS A 39 -55.17 -6.54 14.12
C LYS A 39 -53.84 -5.87 13.73
N THR A 40 -52.95 -5.67 14.69
CA THR A 40 -51.63 -5.06 14.45
C THR A 40 -50.77 -5.86 13.48
N VAL A 41 -50.75 -7.18 13.62
CA VAL A 41 -49.98 -8.07 12.74
C VAL A 41 -50.57 -8.06 11.33
N ALA A 42 -51.89 -8.11 11.19
CA ALA A 42 -52.56 -8.05 9.89
C ALA A 42 -52.34 -6.72 9.16
N GLU A 43 -52.56 -5.59 9.83
CA GLU A 43 -52.33 -4.25 9.24
C GLU A 43 -50.88 -4.02 8.84
N SER A 44 -49.93 -4.47 9.66
CA SER A 44 -48.51 -4.32 9.36
C SER A 44 -48.08 -5.20 8.18
N ALA A 45 -48.61 -6.43 8.09
CA ALA A 45 -48.37 -7.30 6.94
C ALA A 45 -48.99 -6.75 5.64
N GLU A 46 -50.18 -6.15 5.73
CA GLU A 46 -50.81 -5.48 4.58
C GLU A 46 -50.00 -4.28 4.10
N LEU A 47 -49.52 -3.43 5.02
CA LEU A 47 -48.65 -2.31 4.69
C LEU A 47 -47.30 -2.77 4.12
N ALA A 48 -46.73 -3.86 4.62
CA ALA A 48 -45.51 -4.46 4.10
C ALA A 48 -45.67 -4.87 2.63
N ARG A 49 -46.75 -5.59 2.29
CA ARG A 49 -47.08 -5.94 0.90
C ARG A 49 -47.32 -4.72 0.03
N GLY A 50 -47.90 -3.68 0.61
CA GLY A 50 -48.09 -2.39 -0.04
C GLY A 50 -46.78 -1.73 -0.49
N VAL A 51 -45.63 -2.07 0.10
CA VAL A 51 -44.32 -1.49 -0.25
C VAL A 51 -43.95 -1.79 -1.70
N GLY A 52 -44.14 -3.03 -2.16
CA GLY A 52 -43.88 -3.44 -3.54
C GLY A 52 -43.67 -4.95 -3.68
N ASP A 53 -43.74 -5.43 -4.92
CA ASP A 53 -43.57 -6.84 -5.31
C ASP A 53 -42.26 -7.04 -6.09
N ASN A 54 -41.16 -6.49 -5.55
CA ASN A 54 -39.82 -6.62 -6.13
C ASN A 54 -38.80 -6.94 -5.04
N GLU A 55 -37.63 -7.46 -5.44
CA GLU A 55 -36.60 -7.91 -4.50
C GLU A 55 -36.18 -6.81 -3.51
N MET A 56 -36.00 -5.57 -3.98
CA MET A 56 -35.65 -4.43 -3.13
C MET A 56 -36.71 -4.14 -2.07
N ALA A 57 -38.00 -4.21 -2.41
CA ALA A 57 -39.10 -4.01 -1.47
C ALA A 57 -39.13 -5.10 -0.39
N PHE A 58 -38.90 -6.37 -0.78
CA PHE A 58 -38.80 -7.48 0.15
C PHE A 58 -37.62 -7.29 1.12
N GLU A 59 -36.43 -6.95 0.61
CA GLU A 59 -35.23 -6.70 1.41
C GLU A 59 -35.40 -5.51 2.37
N LEU A 60 -36.07 -4.43 1.94
CA LEU A 60 -36.35 -3.27 2.81
C LEU A 60 -37.23 -3.65 4.01
N VAL A 61 -38.32 -4.38 3.77
CA VAL A 61 -39.26 -4.79 4.81
C VAL A 61 -38.60 -5.79 5.77
N VAL A 62 -37.95 -6.84 5.23
CA VAL A 62 -37.26 -7.87 6.01
C VAL A 62 -36.12 -7.25 6.82
N GLY A 63 -35.31 -6.40 6.20
CA GLY A 63 -34.23 -5.67 6.86
C GLY A 63 -34.74 -4.75 7.98
N ALA A 64 -35.87 -4.07 7.80
CA ALA A 64 -36.48 -3.28 8.86
C ALA A 64 -36.95 -4.14 10.04
N LEU A 65 -37.62 -5.26 9.77
CA LEU A 65 -38.04 -6.21 10.80
C LEU A 65 -36.85 -6.74 11.59
N PHE A 66 -35.81 -7.21 10.91
CA PHE A 66 -34.61 -7.71 11.57
C PHE A 66 -33.86 -6.64 12.35
N ARG A 67 -33.73 -5.42 11.82
CA ARG A 67 -33.17 -4.29 12.58
C ARG A 67 -33.90 -4.08 13.90
N HIS A 68 -35.23 -4.11 13.88
CA HIS A 68 -36.01 -3.94 15.09
C HIS A 68 -35.92 -5.13 16.02
N ILE A 69 -35.92 -6.36 15.50
CA ILE A 69 -35.64 -7.60 16.26
C ILE A 69 -34.30 -7.53 16.99
N LYS A 70 -33.24 -7.02 16.35
CA LYS A 70 -31.91 -6.87 16.96
C LYS A 70 -31.87 -5.84 18.09
N SER A 71 -32.79 -4.85 18.08
CA SER A 71 -32.74 -3.68 18.97
C SER A 71 -33.83 -3.62 20.03
N TRP A 72 -34.94 -4.33 19.84
CA TRP A 72 -36.10 -4.32 20.73
C TRP A 72 -36.18 -5.63 21.51
N THR A 73 -36.87 -5.58 22.66
CA THR A 73 -37.07 -6.72 23.55
C THR A 73 -38.54 -6.87 23.93
N GLY A 74 -38.89 -8.02 24.52
CA GLY A 74 -40.23 -8.28 25.04
C GLY A 74 -41.32 -8.35 23.97
N ASN A 75 -42.53 -7.88 24.30
CA ASN A 75 -43.69 -7.93 23.41
C ASN A 75 -43.51 -7.17 22.09
N LYS A 76 -42.66 -6.13 22.08
CA LYS A 76 -42.36 -5.36 20.86
C LYS A 76 -41.55 -6.17 19.86
N GLN A 77 -40.57 -6.92 20.36
CA GLN A 77 -39.78 -7.83 19.55
C GLN A 77 -40.64 -8.99 19.03
N LEU A 78 -41.45 -9.59 19.91
CA LEU A 78 -42.39 -10.67 19.54
C LEU A 78 -43.38 -10.22 18.44
N ALA A 79 -43.84 -8.97 18.47
CA ALA A 79 -44.69 -8.43 17.42
C ALA A 79 -43.99 -8.41 16.05
N CYS A 80 -42.69 -8.08 15.99
CA CYS A 80 -41.92 -8.10 14.75
C CYS A 80 -41.77 -9.55 14.22
N TRP A 81 -41.51 -10.50 15.12
CA TRP A 81 -41.47 -11.92 14.77
C TRP A 81 -42.79 -12.45 14.22
N TYR A 82 -43.93 -12.05 14.80
CA TYR A 82 -45.25 -12.45 14.31
C TYR A 82 -45.63 -11.80 12.97
N ILE A 83 -45.17 -10.58 12.73
CA ILE A 83 -45.34 -9.93 11.42
C ILE A 83 -44.52 -10.68 10.37
N LEU A 84 -43.27 -11.02 10.67
CA LEU A 84 -42.43 -11.81 9.78
C LEU A 84 -43.04 -13.20 9.52
N ASP A 85 -43.47 -13.89 10.57
CA ASP A 85 -44.13 -15.20 10.49
C ASP A 85 -45.34 -15.17 9.54
N LYS A 86 -46.20 -14.16 9.69
CA LYS A 86 -47.36 -13.98 8.82
C LYS A 86 -46.97 -13.75 7.36
N LEU A 87 -45.92 -12.96 7.11
CA LEU A 87 -45.45 -12.67 5.76
C LEU A 87 -44.81 -13.91 5.10
N CYS A 88 -44.11 -14.73 5.87
CA CYS A 88 -43.42 -15.92 5.36
C CYS A 88 -44.35 -17.12 5.13
N LYS A 89 -45.47 -17.23 5.86
CA LYS A 89 -46.45 -18.34 5.73
C LYS A 89 -47.37 -18.23 4.51
N GLU A 90 -47.52 -17.05 3.93
CA GLU A 90 -48.42 -16.85 2.80
C GLU A 90 -47.61 -17.01 1.49
N ASP A 91 -47.69 -18.18 0.85
CA ASP A 91 -46.96 -18.59 -0.38
C ASP A 91 -47.05 -17.63 -1.59
N ARG A 92 -47.90 -16.60 -1.50
CA ARG A 92 -47.98 -15.55 -2.52
C ARG A 92 -46.77 -14.64 -2.51
N ASP A 93 -46.11 -14.47 -1.37
CA ASP A 93 -45.11 -13.43 -1.18
C ASP A 93 -43.70 -14.01 -1.07
N LYS A 94 -42.71 -13.41 -1.75
CA LYS A 94 -41.30 -13.87 -1.71
C LYS A 94 -40.58 -13.56 -0.39
N TYR A 95 -41.30 -13.13 0.66
CA TYR A 95 -40.72 -12.79 1.96
C TYR A 95 -40.03 -13.98 2.63
N GLY A 96 -40.58 -15.20 2.51
CA GLY A 96 -39.94 -16.40 3.05
C GLY A 96 -38.56 -16.65 2.45
N TYR A 97 -38.44 -16.52 1.12
CA TYR A 97 -37.17 -16.66 0.40
C TYR A 97 -36.17 -15.54 0.75
N THR A 98 -36.62 -14.30 0.91
CA THR A 98 -35.74 -13.20 1.33
C THR A 98 -35.29 -13.38 2.78
N ALA A 99 -36.20 -13.72 3.68
CA ALA A 99 -35.90 -13.93 5.10
C ALA A 99 -34.98 -15.14 5.31
N SER A 100 -35.09 -16.21 4.51
CA SER A 100 -34.27 -17.41 4.67
C SER A 100 -32.77 -17.15 4.52
N LYS A 101 -32.37 -16.08 3.83
CA LYS A 101 -30.95 -15.67 3.72
C LYS A 101 -30.34 -15.27 5.07
N TYR A 102 -31.16 -14.81 6.01
CA TYR A 102 -30.70 -14.21 7.27
C TYR A 102 -31.28 -14.89 8.51
N ILE A 103 -32.39 -15.63 8.38
CA ILE A 103 -33.17 -16.15 9.51
C ILE A 103 -32.35 -17.01 10.47
N LEU A 104 -31.35 -17.74 9.97
CA LEU A 104 -30.48 -18.57 10.79
C LEU A 104 -29.63 -17.73 11.75
N GLU A 105 -28.93 -16.72 11.22
CA GLU A 105 -28.10 -15.80 12.01
C GLU A 105 -28.97 -15.04 13.02
N ILE A 106 -30.04 -14.42 12.54
CA ILE A 106 -30.90 -13.59 13.38
C ILE A 106 -31.63 -14.43 14.43
N GLY A 107 -32.16 -15.59 14.04
CA GLY A 107 -32.93 -16.46 14.92
C GLY A 107 -32.07 -17.06 16.03
N ARG A 108 -30.83 -17.47 15.72
CA ARG A 108 -29.86 -18.00 16.69
C ARG A 108 -29.56 -17.00 17.81
N ASP A 109 -29.34 -15.74 17.43
CA ASP A 109 -28.79 -14.74 18.35
C ASP A 109 -29.87 -13.91 19.05
N TYR A 110 -31.05 -13.75 18.44
CA TYR A 110 -32.03 -12.76 18.90
C TYR A 110 -33.40 -13.33 19.29
N ILE A 111 -33.61 -14.65 19.24
CA ILE A 111 -34.78 -15.28 19.87
C ILE A 111 -34.47 -15.53 21.36
N PRO A 112 -35.16 -14.84 22.30
CA PRO A 112 -34.87 -14.94 23.72
C PRO A 112 -35.63 -16.12 24.34
N TYR A 113 -35.15 -17.34 24.12
CA TYR A 113 -35.73 -18.56 24.72
C TYR A 113 -35.67 -18.55 26.24
N GLU A 114 -34.73 -17.80 26.80
CA GLU A 114 -34.51 -17.61 28.22
C GLU A 114 -35.63 -16.82 28.94
N ASP A 115 -36.50 -16.12 28.21
CA ASP A 115 -37.61 -15.39 28.82
C ASP A 115 -38.67 -16.38 29.34
N PRO A 116 -38.97 -16.41 30.65
CA PRO A 116 -39.89 -17.40 31.23
C PRO A 116 -41.34 -17.21 30.79
N VAL A 117 -41.72 -16.03 30.29
CA VAL A 117 -43.09 -15.68 29.89
C VAL A 117 -43.25 -15.72 28.37
N LEU A 118 -42.25 -15.26 27.63
CA LEU A 118 -42.30 -15.17 26.18
C LEU A 118 -41.61 -16.33 25.46
N GLY A 119 -40.67 -17.03 26.11
CA GLY A 119 -39.95 -18.19 25.58
C GLY A 119 -40.88 -19.23 24.93
N PRO A 120 -41.94 -19.72 25.61
CA PRO A 120 -42.87 -20.68 25.02
C PRO A 120 -43.58 -20.18 23.76
N LYS A 121 -43.77 -18.86 23.62
CA LYS A 121 -44.37 -18.26 22.41
C LYS A 121 -43.40 -18.25 21.24
N TYR A 122 -42.11 -18.11 21.50
CA TYR A 122 -41.06 -18.23 20.49
C TYR A 122 -40.85 -19.67 20.06
N GLU A 123 -40.92 -20.62 21.00
CA GLU A 123 -40.86 -22.05 20.69
C GLU A 123 -42.00 -22.47 19.75
N SER A 124 -43.24 -22.10 20.09
CA SER A 124 -44.38 -22.36 19.22
C SER A 124 -44.21 -21.69 17.86
N LEU A 125 -43.62 -20.50 17.78
CA LEU A 125 -43.35 -19.83 16.50
C LEU A 125 -42.35 -20.60 15.64
N VAL A 126 -41.25 -21.10 16.22
CA VAL A 126 -40.22 -21.87 15.49
C VAL A 126 -40.74 -23.25 15.08
N GLU A 127 -41.59 -23.88 15.90
CA GLU A 127 -42.27 -25.14 15.54
C GLU A 127 -43.12 -24.99 14.26
N HIS A 128 -43.85 -23.87 14.13
CA HIS A 128 -44.61 -23.60 12.91
C HIS A 128 -43.73 -23.33 11.66
N TRP A 129 -42.43 -23.10 11.83
CA TRP A 129 -41.52 -22.83 10.73
C TRP A 129 -40.96 -24.08 10.05
N GLU A 130 -41.20 -25.27 10.60
CA GLU A 130 -40.86 -26.55 9.95
C GLU A 130 -41.49 -26.70 8.55
N GLY A 131 -42.64 -26.05 8.32
CA GLY A 131 -43.31 -26.00 7.02
C GLY A 131 -43.00 -24.76 6.17
N VAL A 132 -42.14 -23.85 6.65
CA VAL A 132 -41.87 -22.54 6.01
C VAL A 132 -40.41 -22.41 5.59
N PHE A 133 -39.47 -22.87 6.42
CA PHE A 133 -38.03 -22.84 6.16
C PHE A 133 -37.48 -24.26 6.02
N PRO A 134 -36.30 -24.43 5.37
CA PRO A 134 -35.65 -25.73 5.28
C PRO A 134 -35.37 -26.36 6.66
N SER A 135 -35.48 -27.68 6.77
CA SER A 135 -35.32 -28.41 8.05
C SER A 135 -34.00 -28.10 8.75
N HIS A 136 -32.89 -28.05 8.01
CA HIS A 136 -31.56 -27.73 8.56
C HIS A 136 -31.48 -26.36 9.24
N VAL A 137 -32.29 -25.38 8.80
CA VAL A 137 -32.36 -24.07 9.42
C VAL A 137 -33.08 -24.17 10.76
N VAL A 138 -34.24 -24.84 10.78
CA VAL A 138 -35.05 -25.01 12.00
C VAL A 138 -34.32 -25.86 13.03
N ASP A 139 -33.68 -26.95 12.61
CA ASP A 139 -32.84 -27.79 13.46
C ASP A 139 -31.71 -26.99 14.11
N ALA A 140 -31.06 -26.12 13.34
CA ALA A 140 -30.00 -25.25 13.86
C ALA A 140 -30.53 -24.20 14.86
N LEU A 141 -31.76 -23.69 14.68
CA LEU A 141 -32.42 -22.84 15.67
C LEU A 141 -32.75 -23.59 16.97
N TRP A 142 -33.11 -24.87 16.88
CA TRP A 142 -33.31 -25.71 18.07
C TRP A 142 -32.02 -26.04 18.79
N LEU A 143 -30.92 -26.27 18.06
CA LEU A 143 -29.59 -26.40 18.65
C LEU A 143 -29.19 -25.09 19.35
N ALA A 144 -29.39 -23.94 18.71
CA ALA A 144 -29.14 -22.64 19.31
C ALA A 144 -29.91 -22.42 20.62
N LYS A 145 -31.18 -22.85 20.69
CA LYS A 145 -31.95 -22.84 21.95
C LYS A 145 -31.24 -23.61 23.05
N LYS A 146 -30.80 -24.84 22.77
CA LYS A 146 -30.10 -25.69 23.75
C LYS A 146 -28.82 -25.01 24.23
N ASP A 147 -28.02 -24.48 23.31
CA ASP A 147 -26.77 -23.79 23.64
C ASP A 147 -27.00 -22.57 24.52
N ARG A 148 -28.03 -21.77 24.24
CA ARG A 148 -28.37 -20.57 25.04
C ARG A 148 -28.87 -20.92 26.44
N LEU A 149 -29.74 -21.92 26.57
CA LEU A 149 -30.22 -22.36 27.86
C LEU A 149 -29.07 -22.97 28.68
N TRP A 150 -28.21 -23.76 28.04
CA TRP A 150 -27.00 -24.30 28.66
C TRP A 150 -26.05 -23.18 29.14
N ALA A 151 -25.87 -22.12 28.34
CA ALA A 151 -25.03 -20.98 28.70
C ALA A 151 -25.52 -20.22 29.94
N ILE A 152 -26.83 -20.21 30.19
CA ILE A 152 -27.42 -19.62 31.41
C ILE A 152 -27.18 -20.52 32.62
N GLU A 153 -27.26 -21.83 32.43
CA GLU A 153 -26.99 -22.82 33.49
C GLU A 153 -25.49 -22.88 33.85
N HIS A 154 -24.59 -22.58 32.90
CA HIS A 154 -23.13 -22.73 33.05
C HIS A 154 -22.37 -21.42 32.73
N PRO A 155 -22.62 -20.31 33.45
CA PRO A 155 -22.06 -19.00 33.11
C PRO A 155 -20.52 -18.94 33.22
N ASN A 156 -19.93 -19.72 34.14
CA ASN A 156 -18.49 -19.75 34.35
C ASN A 156 -17.76 -20.47 33.21
N GLU A 157 -18.34 -21.54 32.67
CA GLU A 157 -17.76 -22.32 31.57
C GLU A 157 -17.80 -21.52 30.26
N VAL A 158 -18.89 -20.78 30.02
CA VAL A 158 -19.00 -19.85 28.90
C VAL A 158 -17.95 -18.74 28.98
N LEU A 159 -17.69 -18.22 30.19
CA LEU A 159 -16.66 -17.20 30.39
C LEU A 159 -15.26 -17.76 30.08
N GLN A 160 -14.96 -18.97 30.56
CA GLN A 160 -13.69 -19.66 30.27
C GLN A 160 -13.51 -19.91 28.77
N GLN A 161 -14.54 -20.39 28.07
CA GLN A 161 -14.49 -20.57 26.62
C GLN A 161 -14.20 -19.27 25.88
N LYS A 162 -14.85 -18.15 26.28
CA LYS A 162 -14.58 -16.84 25.68
C LYS A 162 -13.15 -16.36 25.92
N GLU A 163 -12.63 -16.57 27.13
CA GLU A 163 -11.23 -16.23 27.45
C GLU A 163 -10.23 -17.09 26.67
N GLU A 164 -10.56 -18.36 26.40
CA GLU A 164 -9.75 -19.25 25.57
C GLU A 164 -9.80 -18.87 24.08
N GLU A 165 -10.99 -18.56 23.55
CA GLU A 165 -11.18 -18.05 22.18
C GLU A 165 -10.45 -16.72 21.98
N GLU A 166 -10.57 -15.77 22.92
CA GLU A 166 -9.86 -14.48 22.84
C GLU A 166 -8.34 -14.68 22.90
N ARG A 167 -7.87 -15.65 23.69
CA ARG A 167 -6.44 -16.00 23.75
C ARG A 167 -5.96 -16.63 22.45
N GLN A 168 -6.75 -17.52 21.85
CA GLN A 168 -6.45 -18.09 20.53
C GLN A 168 -6.42 -17.00 19.46
N TRP A 169 -7.42 -16.13 19.44
CA TRP A 169 -7.47 -15.04 18.47
C TRP A 169 -6.29 -14.07 18.62
N LYS A 170 -5.88 -13.74 19.85
CA LYS A 170 -4.66 -12.96 20.12
C LYS A 170 -3.40 -13.66 19.62
N LEU A 171 -3.30 -14.98 19.79
CA LEU A 171 -2.16 -15.75 19.28
C LEU A 171 -2.14 -15.77 17.74
N GLU A 172 -3.30 -15.90 17.10
CA GLU A 172 -3.44 -15.84 15.64
C GLU A 172 -3.18 -14.44 15.09
N GLU A 173 -3.64 -13.39 15.78
CA GLU A 173 -3.36 -11.99 15.44
C GLU A 173 -1.87 -11.71 15.52
N MET A 174 -1.21 -12.11 16.62
CA MET A 174 0.26 -11.99 16.76
C MET A 174 1.00 -12.80 15.68
N ALA A 175 0.52 -13.99 15.32
CA ALA A 175 1.11 -14.80 14.26
C ALA A 175 0.95 -14.16 12.87
N MET A 176 -0.18 -13.52 12.60
CA MET A 176 -0.43 -12.80 11.34
C MET A 176 0.29 -11.43 11.27
N GLU A 177 0.55 -10.79 12.41
CA GLU A 177 1.38 -9.58 12.48
C GLU A 177 2.82 -9.84 12.00
N ASP A 178 3.34 -11.06 12.22
CA ASP A 178 4.71 -11.43 11.87
C ASP A 178 4.88 -11.93 10.41
N GLU A 179 3.85 -12.50 9.79
CA GLU A 179 4.02 -13.25 8.51
C GLU A 179 3.94 -12.40 7.23
N ASP A 180 3.20 -11.28 7.22
CA ASP A 180 2.87 -10.63 5.93
C ASP A 180 3.29 -9.16 5.78
N GLY A 181 3.66 -8.42 6.83
CA GLY A 181 4.05 -7.00 6.70
C GLY A 181 3.02 -6.09 5.99
N LEU A 182 1.82 -6.60 5.69
CA LEU A 182 0.79 -5.92 4.90
C LEU A 182 0.01 -4.88 5.75
N ASN A 183 0.13 -4.97 7.08
CA ASN A 183 -0.46 -4.04 8.04
C ASN A 183 0.41 -2.80 8.35
N ASP A 184 1.57 -2.65 7.69
CA ASP A 184 2.39 -1.44 7.76
C ASP A 184 1.68 -0.19 7.17
N TYR A 185 0.57 -0.41 6.45
CA TYR A 185 -0.31 0.62 5.89
C TYR A 185 -1.63 0.69 6.66
N GLY A 186 -1.62 1.31 7.86
CA GLY A 186 -2.87 1.63 8.56
C GLY A 186 -3.81 2.45 7.66
N GLN A 187 -5.11 2.14 7.69
CA GLN A 187 -6.10 2.82 6.84
C GLN A 187 -6.05 4.35 7.09
N PRO A 188 -5.72 5.17 6.07
CA PRO A 188 -5.62 6.61 6.24
C PRO A 188 -7.00 7.22 6.50
N CYS A 189 -7.03 8.29 7.30
CA CYS A 189 -8.24 9.05 7.58
C CYS A 189 -8.77 9.70 6.29
N MET A 190 -9.94 9.26 5.82
CA MET A 190 -10.53 9.78 4.58
C MET A 190 -10.91 11.26 4.70
N ASP A 191 -11.32 11.72 5.88
CA ASP A 191 -11.64 13.13 6.11
C ASP A 191 -10.39 14.01 6.13
N TYR A 192 -9.26 13.49 6.61
CA TYR A 192 -7.97 14.19 6.58
C TYR A 192 -7.47 14.35 5.15
N LEU A 193 -7.54 13.29 4.34
CA LEU A 193 -7.20 13.35 2.91
C LEU A 193 -8.07 14.32 2.11
N GLN A 194 -9.25 14.67 2.63
CA GLN A 194 -10.17 15.62 2.00
C GLN A 194 -10.07 17.03 2.61
N GLY A 195 -9.19 17.25 3.59
CA GLY A 195 -9.05 18.51 4.33
C GLY A 195 -10.25 18.87 5.20
N ARG A 196 -11.01 17.86 5.65
CA ARG A 196 -12.23 17.99 6.46
C ARG A 196 -12.06 17.47 7.89
N CYS A 197 -10.96 16.81 8.20
CA CYS A 197 -10.72 16.33 9.55
C CYS A 197 -10.32 17.48 10.47
N PHE A 198 -11.11 17.72 11.52
CA PHE A 198 -10.84 18.73 12.55
C PHE A 198 -10.14 18.17 13.78
N TRP A 199 -9.92 16.84 13.85
CA TRP A 199 -9.32 16.19 15.01
C TRP A 199 -7.79 16.21 15.01
N GLY A 200 -7.14 16.58 13.90
CA GLY A 200 -5.68 16.68 13.81
C GLY A 200 -4.98 15.42 14.35
N ASP A 201 -3.96 15.59 15.16
CA ASP A 201 -3.20 14.47 15.76
C ASP A 201 -4.02 13.60 16.75
N ALA A 202 -5.18 14.09 17.21
CA ALA A 202 -6.08 13.33 18.08
C ALA A 202 -7.05 12.40 17.31
N CYS A 203 -6.95 12.35 15.98
CA CYS A 203 -7.79 11.49 15.17
C CYS A 203 -7.44 10.01 15.36
N ARG A 204 -8.47 9.16 15.53
CA ARG A 204 -8.31 7.70 15.66
C ARG A 204 -7.73 7.05 14.39
N LEU A 205 -7.95 7.66 13.23
CA LEU A 205 -7.49 7.17 11.93
C LEU A 205 -6.16 7.83 11.57
N TYR A 206 -5.33 7.12 10.81
CA TYR A 206 -3.98 7.58 10.53
C TYR A 206 -3.98 8.87 9.69
N HIS A 207 -3.37 9.92 10.24
CA HIS A 207 -3.00 11.13 9.52
C HIS A 207 -1.55 10.97 9.09
N PRO A 208 -1.26 10.66 7.82
CA PRO A 208 0.11 10.55 7.37
C PRO A 208 0.86 11.85 7.65
N PRO A 209 2.03 11.81 8.32
CA PRO A 209 2.93 12.95 8.37
C PRO A 209 3.42 13.19 6.95
N GLY A 210 2.65 13.95 6.21
CA GLY A 210 3.02 14.46 4.91
C GLY A 210 4.00 15.59 5.11
N GLU A 211 4.75 15.85 4.06
CA GLU A 211 5.55 17.03 3.79
C GLU A 211 4.76 18.37 3.84
N GLU A 212 3.71 18.48 4.66
CA GLU A 212 2.73 19.57 4.75
C GLU A 212 3.38 20.93 5.03
N GLY A 213 4.53 20.94 5.73
CA GLY A 213 5.34 22.15 5.94
C GLY A 213 6.29 22.52 4.79
N THR A 214 6.50 21.63 3.82
CA THR A 214 7.42 21.85 2.68
C THR A 214 6.67 22.12 1.36
N MET A 215 5.34 22.06 1.38
CA MET A 215 4.47 22.30 0.24
C MET A 215 4.02 23.76 0.19
N PRO A 216 3.86 24.36 -1.00
CA PRO A 216 3.27 25.69 -1.13
C PRO A 216 1.91 25.80 -0.44
N LEU A 217 1.59 26.97 0.13
CA LEU A 217 0.34 27.27 0.86
C LEU A 217 -0.95 26.97 0.06
N GLU A 218 -0.86 26.86 -1.25
CA GLU A 218 -1.96 26.55 -2.18
C GLU A 218 -2.30 25.04 -2.24
N CYS A 219 -1.45 24.19 -1.68
CA CYS A 219 -1.63 22.74 -1.64
C CYS A 219 -2.65 22.37 -0.56
N ARG A 220 -3.55 21.43 -0.88
CA ARG A 220 -4.52 20.93 0.10
C ARG A 220 -3.88 19.87 0.99
N LEU A 221 -4.41 19.71 2.19
CA LEU A 221 -4.12 18.58 3.06
C LEU A 221 -4.28 17.26 2.28
N GLY A 222 -3.23 16.43 2.30
CA GLY A 222 -3.16 15.16 1.56
C GLY A 222 -2.63 15.23 0.12
N ASP A 223 -2.44 16.41 -0.48
CA ASP A 223 -1.68 16.55 -1.73
C ASP A 223 -0.23 16.10 -1.49
N TRP A 224 0.39 15.48 -2.50
CA TRP A 224 1.69 14.82 -2.33
C TRP A 224 2.68 15.22 -3.41
N LYS A 225 3.93 15.46 -3.00
CA LYS A 225 5.04 15.72 -3.90
C LYS A 225 5.65 14.42 -4.37
N CYS A 226 5.85 14.28 -5.68
CA CYS A 226 6.55 13.12 -6.21
C CYS A 226 8.03 13.18 -5.85
N SER A 227 8.53 12.16 -5.13
CA SER A 227 9.95 12.05 -4.75
C SER A 227 10.91 11.96 -5.94
N SER A 228 10.41 11.57 -7.11
CA SER A 228 11.24 11.39 -8.31
C SER A 228 11.30 12.62 -9.21
N CYS A 229 10.19 13.34 -9.40
CA CYS A 229 10.13 14.45 -10.37
C CYS A 229 9.72 15.78 -9.72
N GLY A 230 9.47 15.79 -8.41
CA GLY A 230 9.08 16.99 -7.67
C GLY A 230 7.67 17.52 -7.98
N ALA A 231 6.94 16.92 -8.93
CA ALA A 231 5.59 17.34 -9.28
C ALA A 231 4.63 17.16 -8.10
N ILE A 232 3.80 18.17 -7.84
CA ILE A 232 2.76 18.16 -6.83
C ILE A 232 1.51 17.50 -7.44
N ASN A 233 1.05 16.42 -6.81
CA ASN A 233 -0.08 15.62 -7.26
C ASN A 233 -1.23 15.75 -6.26
N ARG A 234 -2.46 15.61 -6.78
CA ARG A 234 -3.66 15.67 -5.93
C ARG A 234 -3.74 14.45 -5.01
N HIS A 235 -4.32 14.62 -3.83
CA HIS A 235 -4.43 13.56 -2.82
C HIS A 235 -4.98 12.22 -3.34
N PHE A 236 -5.94 12.24 -4.28
CA PHE A 236 -6.57 11.05 -4.86
C PHE A 236 -5.76 10.38 -5.98
N GLN A 237 -4.74 11.06 -6.51
CA GLN A 237 -3.93 10.51 -7.58
C GLN A 237 -2.99 9.45 -7.00
N ARG A 238 -3.27 8.17 -7.32
CA ARG A 238 -2.40 7.03 -6.99
C ARG A 238 -1.06 7.06 -7.73
N ARG A 239 -0.98 7.82 -8.82
CA ARG A 239 0.22 7.92 -9.68
C ARG A 239 0.54 9.37 -9.94
N CYS A 240 1.81 9.68 -10.07
CA CYS A 240 2.26 11.01 -10.42
C CYS A 240 1.72 11.38 -11.82
N SER A 241 1.13 12.56 -11.92
CA SER A 241 0.65 13.15 -13.18
C SER A 241 1.76 13.37 -14.22
N SER A 242 3.02 13.51 -13.78
CA SER A 242 4.17 13.78 -14.64
C SER A 242 4.97 12.51 -14.98
N CYS A 243 5.37 11.72 -13.98
CA CYS A 243 6.25 10.56 -14.18
C CYS A 243 5.61 9.18 -13.93
N VAL A 244 4.30 9.13 -13.69
CA VAL A 244 3.49 7.90 -13.53
C VAL A 244 3.88 7.02 -12.33
N ARG A 245 4.93 7.37 -11.58
CA ARG A 245 5.33 6.67 -10.36
C ARG A 245 4.20 6.65 -9.35
N GLU A 246 4.06 5.53 -8.67
CA GLU A 246 3.04 5.38 -7.66
C GLU A 246 3.29 6.31 -6.48
N LYS A 247 2.20 6.77 -5.90
CA LYS A 247 2.19 7.55 -4.68
C LYS A 247 2.94 6.75 -3.62
N PRO A 248 3.95 7.34 -2.93
CA PRO A 248 4.58 6.70 -1.79
C PRO A 248 3.48 6.25 -0.82
N GLN A 249 3.34 4.94 -0.65
CA GLN A 249 2.34 4.43 0.27
C GLN A 249 2.73 4.86 1.68
N TYR A 250 1.71 5.19 2.46
CA TYR A 250 1.83 5.75 3.79
C TYR A 250 2.42 4.71 4.75
N LYS A 251 3.74 4.60 4.80
CA LYS A 251 4.41 3.74 5.78
C LYS A 251 4.19 4.35 7.16
N LYS A 252 3.55 3.60 8.08
CA LYS A 252 3.82 3.83 9.51
C LYS A 252 5.33 3.79 9.68
N GLY A 253 5.90 4.76 10.39
CA GLY A 253 7.33 4.72 10.70
C GLY A 253 7.61 3.43 11.47
N ARG A 254 8.16 2.42 10.79
CA ARG A 254 8.72 1.24 11.43
C ARG A 254 9.81 1.74 12.35
N LYS A 255 9.73 1.44 13.66
CA LYS A 255 10.88 1.66 14.54
C LYS A 255 12.00 0.78 13.99
N PRO A 256 13.13 1.36 13.53
CA PRO A 256 14.22 0.55 13.02
C PRO A 256 14.63 -0.43 14.11
N THR A 257 14.87 -1.67 13.73
CA THR A 257 15.45 -2.64 14.66
C THR A 257 16.81 -2.12 15.14
N ALA A 258 17.31 -2.62 16.27
CA ALA A 258 18.60 -2.18 16.81
C ALA A 258 19.73 -2.33 15.77
N GLU A 259 19.65 -3.36 14.93
CA GLU A 259 20.57 -3.63 13.83
C GLU A 259 20.42 -2.63 12.66
N GLU A 260 19.20 -2.30 12.26
CA GLU A 260 18.94 -1.28 11.23
C GLU A 260 19.35 0.12 11.68
N ALA A 261 19.18 0.44 12.97
CA ALA A 261 19.63 1.70 13.56
C ALA A 261 21.17 1.80 13.58
N LEU A 262 21.86 0.69 13.83
CA LEU A 262 23.32 0.60 13.74
C LEU A 262 23.81 0.79 12.30
N LEU A 263 23.17 0.14 11.32
CA LEU A 263 23.51 0.25 9.90
C LEU A 263 23.16 1.63 9.30
N SER A 264 22.21 2.34 9.90
CA SER A 264 21.82 3.71 9.49
C SER A 264 22.60 4.80 10.22
N SER A 265 23.45 4.44 11.18
CA SER A 265 24.31 5.41 11.86
C SER A 265 25.38 5.90 10.88
N PRO A 266 25.53 7.22 10.64
CA PRO A 266 26.45 7.68 9.62
C PRO A 266 27.91 7.43 10.02
N ASP A 267 28.74 7.06 9.05
CA ASP A 267 30.15 6.71 9.27
C ASP A 267 30.89 7.82 10.04
N PRO A 268 31.56 7.50 11.17
CA PRO A 268 32.34 8.45 11.96
C PRO A 268 33.37 9.24 11.15
N ASN A 269 33.93 8.66 10.09
CA ASN A 269 34.89 9.31 9.20
C ASN A 269 34.23 10.38 8.32
N VAL A 270 33.00 10.14 7.87
CA VAL A 270 32.21 11.13 7.11
C VAL A 270 31.83 12.30 8.01
N TYR A 271 31.46 12.03 9.26
CA TYR A 271 31.22 13.08 10.26
C TYR A 271 32.47 13.92 10.56
N ALA A 272 33.63 13.27 10.69
CA ALA A 272 34.89 13.98 10.89
C ALA A 272 35.25 14.88 9.70
N ALA A 273 34.99 14.43 8.46
CA ALA A 273 35.18 15.22 7.25
C ALA A 273 34.23 16.43 7.19
N LEU A 274 32.93 16.22 7.49
CA LEU A 274 31.92 17.29 7.54
C LEU A 274 32.27 18.35 8.58
N ARG A 275 32.65 17.93 9.79
CA ARG A 275 33.04 18.85 10.88
C ARG A 275 34.31 19.63 10.53
N ARG A 276 35.25 19.04 9.80
CA ARG A 276 36.43 19.75 9.24
C ARG A 276 36.04 20.76 8.17
N GLN A 277 35.09 20.43 7.30
CA GLN A 277 34.67 21.29 6.20
C GLN A 277 33.92 22.54 6.68
N PHE A 278 32.99 22.37 7.63
CA PHE A 278 32.12 23.46 8.09
C PHE A 278 32.61 24.13 9.38
N GLY A 279 33.51 23.50 10.13
CA GLY A 279 34.00 23.99 11.42
C GLY A 279 33.00 23.81 12.57
N TYR A 280 31.86 23.18 12.33
CA TYR A 280 30.83 22.80 13.29
C TYR A 280 30.11 21.53 12.80
N ASP A 281 29.40 20.83 13.67
CA ASP A 281 28.53 19.73 13.27
C ASP A 281 27.13 20.26 12.86
N PRO A 282 26.73 20.17 11.57
CA PRO A 282 25.44 20.67 11.12
C PRO A 282 24.24 19.83 11.61
N ASN A 283 24.48 18.62 12.11
CA ASN A 283 23.43 17.77 12.68
C ASN A 283 23.19 18.06 14.18
N VAL A 284 24.06 18.86 14.80
CA VAL A 284 23.89 19.35 16.17
C VAL A 284 23.39 20.79 16.13
N VAL A 285 22.10 20.96 16.44
CA VAL A 285 21.38 22.25 16.30
C VAL A 285 22.06 23.36 17.10
N GLU A 286 22.56 23.04 18.29
CA GLU A 286 23.22 23.98 19.19
C GLU A 286 24.54 24.52 18.61
N GLU A 287 25.35 23.64 17.99
CA GLU A 287 26.62 24.02 17.36
C GLU A 287 26.37 24.88 16.12
N ALA A 288 25.38 24.52 15.29
CA ALA A 288 24.98 25.31 14.13
C ALA A 288 24.51 26.71 14.53
N VAL A 289 23.64 26.81 15.54
CA VAL A 289 23.14 28.11 16.04
C VAL A 289 24.29 28.96 16.60
N ALA A 290 25.24 28.37 17.33
CA ALA A 290 26.41 29.08 17.83
C ALA A 290 27.28 29.62 16.67
N HIS A 291 27.58 28.79 15.67
CA HIS A 291 28.37 29.18 14.51
C HIS A 291 27.74 30.35 13.73
N TRP A 292 26.44 30.27 13.43
CA TRP A 292 25.75 31.33 12.70
C TRP A 292 25.56 32.60 13.52
N LYS A 293 25.39 32.50 14.85
CA LYS A 293 25.39 33.66 15.74
C LYS A 293 26.72 34.41 15.68
N THR A 294 27.86 33.72 15.77
CA THR A 294 29.18 34.34 15.63
C THR A 294 29.37 34.97 14.25
N ARG A 295 28.89 34.31 13.19
CA ARG A 295 29.03 34.81 11.81
C ARG A 295 28.16 36.03 11.51
N LEU A 296 27.01 36.14 12.15
CA LEU A 296 26.04 37.22 11.95
C LEU A 296 26.08 38.29 13.04
N GLU A 297 26.95 38.15 14.04
CA GLU A 297 27.02 39.02 15.23
C GLU A 297 27.18 40.51 14.88
N THR A 298 27.86 40.80 13.77
CA THR A 298 28.15 42.16 13.31
C THR A 298 27.38 42.57 12.05
N THR A 299 26.55 41.70 11.50
CA THR A 299 25.83 41.94 10.23
C THR A 299 24.36 42.17 10.48
N SER A 300 23.83 43.32 10.07
CA SER A 300 22.38 43.57 10.17
C SER A 300 21.58 42.66 9.23
N ILE A 301 20.30 42.43 9.53
CA ILE A 301 19.41 41.60 8.70
C ILE A 301 19.23 42.22 7.32
N GLU A 302 19.24 43.55 7.25
CA GLU A 302 19.11 44.37 6.05
C GLU A 302 20.33 44.16 5.14
N GLU A 303 21.55 44.28 5.68
CA GLU A 303 22.79 44.02 4.94
C GLU A 303 22.87 42.57 4.46
N TYR A 304 22.46 41.60 5.30
CA TYR A 304 22.41 40.20 4.90
C TYR A 304 21.46 39.98 3.73
N LYS A 305 20.26 40.57 3.77
CA LYS A 305 19.26 40.47 2.68
C LYS A 305 19.77 41.11 1.39
N GLU A 306 20.42 42.27 1.47
CA GLU A 306 21.02 42.92 0.30
C GLU A 306 22.12 42.05 -0.32
N GLU A 307 22.99 41.48 0.50
CA GLU A 307 24.04 40.56 0.05
C GLU A 307 23.45 39.29 -0.59
N ARG A 308 22.39 38.71 -0.01
CA ARG A 308 21.71 37.52 -0.59
C ARG A 308 20.99 37.84 -1.90
N CYS A 309 20.33 38.99 -2.01
CA CYS A 309 19.71 39.44 -3.25
C CYS A 309 20.74 39.62 -4.36
N ALA A 310 21.87 40.26 -4.06
CA ALA A 310 22.98 40.42 -4.98
C ALA A 310 23.59 39.05 -5.38
N ALA A 311 23.77 38.13 -4.43
CA ALA A 311 24.24 36.77 -4.71
C ALA A 311 23.28 35.99 -5.61
N TYR A 312 21.97 36.08 -5.39
CA TYR A 312 20.97 35.40 -6.22
C TYR A 312 20.98 35.92 -7.65
N ARG A 313 21.06 37.24 -7.83
CA ARG A 313 21.11 37.87 -9.16
C ARG A 313 22.37 37.52 -9.93
N MET A 314 23.52 37.53 -9.27
CA MET A 314 24.82 37.31 -9.92
C MET A 314 25.12 35.83 -10.13
N ARG A 315 24.93 34.99 -9.11
CA ARG A 315 25.38 33.59 -9.11
C ARG A 315 24.32 32.63 -9.64
N ILE A 316 23.06 32.80 -9.25
CA ILE A 316 21.97 31.89 -9.66
C ILE A 316 21.38 32.33 -10.99
N LEU A 317 21.12 33.63 -11.15
CA LEU A 317 20.48 34.16 -12.36
C LEU A 317 21.46 34.63 -13.44
N GLY A 318 22.77 34.64 -13.16
CA GLY A 318 23.82 34.98 -14.14
C GLY A 318 23.72 36.39 -14.72
N ARG A 319 23.12 37.35 -13.99
CA ARG A 319 22.91 38.72 -14.51
C ARG A 319 24.20 39.55 -14.46
N ALA A 320 24.27 40.61 -15.26
CA ALA A 320 25.38 41.56 -15.21
C ALA A 320 25.31 42.41 -13.92
N PRO A 321 26.46 42.73 -13.28
CA PRO A 321 26.46 43.50 -12.04
C PRO A 321 26.05 44.94 -12.30
N THR A 322 25.22 45.45 -11.41
CA THR A 322 24.68 46.82 -11.41
C THR A 322 25.17 47.64 -10.21
N SER A 323 25.77 46.98 -9.22
CA SER A 323 26.33 47.62 -8.03
C SER A 323 27.73 47.10 -7.70
N LYS A 324 28.48 47.86 -6.90
CA LYS A 324 29.81 47.44 -6.40
C LYS A 324 29.74 46.14 -5.59
N LEU A 325 28.63 45.91 -4.89
CA LEU A 325 28.37 44.69 -4.12
C LEU A 325 28.13 43.48 -5.04
N GLU A 326 27.37 43.65 -6.13
CA GLU A 326 27.17 42.59 -7.13
C GLU A 326 28.49 42.28 -7.86
N GLU A 327 29.32 43.29 -8.10
CA GLU A 327 30.63 43.11 -8.72
C GLU A 327 31.61 42.36 -7.81
N SER A 328 31.61 42.64 -6.50
CA SER A 328 32.42 41.88 -5.53
C SER A 328 31.93 40.43 -5.39
N ILE A 329 30.62 40.21 -5.38
CA ILE A 329 30.00 38.89 -5.30
C ILE A 329 30.29 38.02 -6.52
N ARG A 330 30.37 38.63 -7.71
CA ARG A 330 30.77 37.96 -8.96
C ARG A 330 32.23 37.51 -8.93
N LEU A 331 33.11 38.27 -8.28
CA LEU A 331 34.53 37.96 -8.16
C LEU A 331 34.83 36.92 -7.07
N GLN A 332 33.92 36.74 -6.10
CA GLN A 332 34.06 35.72 -5.05
C GLN A 332 33.78 34.31 -5.58
N LYS A 333 34.80 33.44 -5.53
CA LYS A 333 34.66 32.00 -5.75
C LYS A 333 33.76 31.38 -4.67
N ASN A 334 32.76 30.57 -5.06
CA ASN A 334 31.85 29.86 -4.17
C ASN A 334 31.64 28.43 -4.64
N TYR A 335 31.29 27.52 -3.73
CA TYR A 335 31.03 26.13 -4.09
C TYR A 335 29.92 26.03 -5.16
N PRO A 336 30.10 25.23 -6.24
CA PRO A 336 31.16 24.23 -6.44
C PRO A 336 32.47 24.76 -7.08
N ASP A 337 32.59 26.07 -7.36
CA ASP A 337 33.78 26.69 -7.99
C ASP A 337 35.01 26.79 -7.06
N ILE A 338 34.86 26.33 -5.80
CA ILE A 338 35.98 26.14 -4.87
C ILE A 338 36.51 24.73 -5.10
N ASP A 339 37.64 24.64 -5.80
CA ASP A 339 38.43 23.42 -5.86
C ASP A 339 39.03 23.20 -4.46
N ILE A 340 38.36 22.37 -3.65
CA ILE A 340 38.94 21.87 -2.40
C ILE A 340 39.98 20.86 -2.85
N GLY A 341 41.19 21.36 -3.12
CA GLY A 341 42.32 20.51 -3.47
C GLY A 341 42.45 19.35 -2.49
N LEU A 342 42.87 18.20 -3.00
CA LEU A 342 43.15 17.02 -2.18
C LEU A 342 44.10 17.40 -1.03
N PRO A 343 43.94 16.82 0.18
CA PRO A 343 44.95 16.94 1.24
C PRO A 343 46.33 16.61 0.65
N GLU A 344 47.39 17.29 1.10
CA GLU A 344 48.78 17.20 0.58
C GLU A 344 49.42 15.78 0.57
N ASP A 345 48.67 14.72 0.89
CA ASP A 345 49.12 13.33 0.91
C ASP A 345 48.43 12.39 -0.09
N VAL A 346 47.68 12.89 -1.09
CA VAL A 346 47.08 12.02 -2.12
C VAL A 346 47.64 12.33 -3.50
N VAL A 347 48.44 11.39 -4.00
CA VAL A 347 49.13 11.39 -5.29
C VAL A 347 48.15 11.67 -6.45
N ASP A 348 48.52 12.66 -7.27
CA ASP A 348 47.76 13.28 -8.35
C ASP A 348 47.44 12.32 -9.52
N PRO A 349 46.16 12.02 -9.82
CA PRO A 349 45.78 11.17 -10.94
C PRO A 349 45.50 11.93 -12.27
N CYS A 350 45.68 13.25 -12.36
CA CYS A 350 45.19 14.02 -13.53
C CYS A 350 46.29 14.64 -14.41
N ALA A 351 46.83 13.83 -15.32
CA ALA A 351 47.42 14.33 -16.57
C ALA A 351 46.38 14.26 -17.73
N ALA A 352 45.91 15.45 -18.15
CA ALA A 352 45.27 15.85 -19.43
C ALA A 352 44.01 15.12 -19.99
N PRO A 353 43.07 15.87 -20.62
CA PRO A 353 41.76 15.35 -21.03
C PRO A 353 41.79 14.74 -22.44
N GLY A 354 41.49 13.44 -22.55
CA GLY A 354 41.28 12.76 -23.84
C GLY A 354 40.64 11.39 -23.66
N ARG A 355 39.39 11.25 -24.14
CA ARG A 355 38.43 10.13 -23.96
C ARG A 355 37.75 10.08 -22.59
N MET A 356 36.41 10.13 -22.59
CA MET A 356 35.61 9.77 -21.41
C MET A 356 35.97 8.34 -21.01
N GLU A 357 36.67 8.19 -19.89
CA GLU A 357 36.84 6.91 -19.21
C GLU A 357 35.51 6.60 -18.50
N ASN A 358 34.78 5.61 -19.01
CA ASN A 358 33.74 4.97 -18.22
C ASN A 358 34.44 4.26 -17.06
N GLU A 359 34.25 4.73 -15.83
CA GLU A 359 34.69 4.00 -14.64
C GLU A 359 34.08 2.60 -14.66
N SER A 360 34.95 1.58 -14.69
CA SER A 360 34.59 0.16 -14.64
C SER A 360 33.67 -0.11 -13.44
N LEU A 361 32.56 -0.83 -13.67
CA LEU A 361 31.64 -1.21 -12.59
C LEU A 361 32.20 -2.29 -11.66
N LEU A 362 33.38 -2.81 -11.99
CA LEU A 362 34.09 -3.84 -11.26
C LEU A 362 35.24 -3.26 -10.43
N PRO A 363 35.44 -3.71 -9.18
CA PRO A 363 36.62 -3.40 -8.39
C PRO A 363 37.92 -3.79 -9.11
N ALA A 364 38.98 -2.99 -8.94
CA ALA A 364 40.28 -3.27 -9.52
C ALA A 364 40.83 -4.63 -9.03
N GLY A 365 41.36 -5.44 -9.95
CA GLY A 365 41.90 -6.76 -9.65
C GLY A 365 40.87 -7.90 -9.60
N THR A 366 39.60 -7.63 -9.93
CA THR A 366 38.56 -8.67 -10.04
C THR A 366 38.89 -9.65 -11.17
N SER A 367 38.93 -10.95 -10.88
CA SER A 367 39.15 -11.97 -11.92
C SER A 367 38.01 -11.98 -12.95
N PRO A 368 38.25 -12.34 -14.22
CA PRO A 368 37.20 -12.38 -15.25
C PRO A 368 35.98 -13.25 -14.86
N VAL A 369 36.21 -14.35 -14.15
CA VAL A 369 35.14 -15.25 -13.66
C VAL A 369 34.31 -14.59 -12.57
N SER A 370 34.98 -13.96 -11.59
CA SER A 370 34.29 -13.20 -10.54
C SER A 370 33.53 -12.01 -11.12
N ALA A 371 34.09 -11.37 -12.14
CA ALA A 371 33.48 -10.25 -12.85
C ALA A 371 32.19 -10.64 -13.57
N VAL A 372 32.19 -11.78 -14.28
CA VAL A 372 30.96 -12.33 -14.89
C VAL A 372 29.89 -12.59 -13.83
N GLY A 373 30.27 -13.20 -12.70
CA GLY A 373 29.35 -13.46 -11.59
C GLY A 373 28.74 -12.19 -11.01
N LEU A 374 29.56 -11.18 -10.70
CA LEU A 374 29.11 -9.91 -10.10
C LEU A 374 28.20 -9.11 -11.04
N LEU A 375 28.57 -9.01 -12.32
CA LEU A 375 27.77 -8.28 -13.31
C LEU A 375 26.45 -8.99 -13.59
N ALA A 376 26.47 -10.32 -13.74
CA ALA A 376 25.24 -11.10 -13.93
C ALA A 376 24.31 -10.99 -12.71
N GLN A 377 24.86 -11.10 -11.50
CA GLN A 377 24.09 -10.94 -10.25
C GLN A 377 23.49 -9.54 -10.14
N THR A 378 24.24 -8.50 -10.49
CA THR A 378 23.74 -7.12 -10.51
C THR A 378 22.56 -6.95 -11.46
N ILE A 379 22.58 -7.61 -12.63
CA ILE A 379 21.46 -7.61 -13.58
C ILE A 379 20.25 -8.37 -13.00
N VAL A 380 20.47 -9.49 -12.31
CA VAL A 380 19.39 -10.27 -11.67
C VAL A 380 18.71 -9.45 -10.57
N GLU A 381 19.48 -8.71 -9.76
CA GLU A 381 18.97 -7.92 -8.63
C GLU A 381 18.31 -6.60 -9.07
N ARG A 382 18.91 -5.89 -10.04
CA ARG A 382 18.43 -4.56 -10.47
C ARG A 382 17.45 -4.62 -11.64
N GLY A 383 17.44 -5.73 -12.37
CA GLY A 383 16.54 -5.98 -13.49
C GLY A 383 16.84 -5.16 -14.75
N ALA A 384 16.04 -5.39 -15.79
CA ALA A 384 16.29 -4.84 -17.12
C ALA A 384 15.92 -3.35 -17.31
N ARG A 385 15.48 -2.66 -16.26
CA ARG A 385 15.15 -1.22 -16.29
C ARG A 385 16.20 -0.35 -15.58
N ASP A 386 17.32 -0.95 -15.16
CA ASP A 386 18.41 -0.23 -14.54
C ASP A 386 19.04 0.79 -15.51
N PRO A 387 19.26 2.06 -15.12
CA PRO A 387 19.81 3.08 -16.00
C PRO A 387 21.26 2.79 -16.44
N LYS A 388 22.00 1.95 -15.70
CA LYS A 388 23.35 1.50 -16.04
C LYS A 388 23.36 0.17 -16.80
N LEU A 389 22.20 -0.41 -17.14
CA LEU A 389 22.11 -1.65 -17.91
C LEU A 389 22.95 -1.64 -19.21
N PRO A 390 23.02 -0.55 -20.00
CA PRO A 390 23.86 -0.54 -21.20
C PRO A 390 25.35 -0.76 -20.89
N GLN A 391 25.86 -0.16 -19.80
CA GLN A 391 27.24 -0.33 -19.35
C GLN A 391 27.47 -1.73 -18.78
N LEU A 392 26.53 -2.24 -17.97
CA LEU A 392 26.58 -3.59 -17.41
C LEU A 392 26.65 -4.66 -18.52
N LEU A 393 25.84 -4.53 -19.57
CA LEU A 393 25.84 -5.47 -20.69
C LEU A 393 27.13 -5.39 -21.51
N PHE A 394 27.66 -4.18 -21.74
CA PHE A 394 28.93 -4.01 -22.45
C PHE A 394 30.09 -4.67 -21.69
N GLU A 395 30.23 -4.39 -20.39
CA GLU A 395 31.28 -4.98 -19.55
C GLU A 395 31.08 -6.50 -19.40
N LEU A 396 29.85 -6.97 -19.24
CA LEU A 396 29.55 -8.40 -19.11
C LEU A 396 29.92 -9.16 -20.40
N ALA A 397 29.54 -8.66 -21.58
CA ALA A 397 29.92 -9.28 -22.85
C ALA A 397 31.44 -9.38 -23.02
N HIS A 398 32.18 -8.33 -22.63
CA HIS A 398 33.62 -8.33 -22.68
C HIS A 398 34.24 -9.39 -21.74
N GLN A 399 33.76 -9.49 -20.50
CA GLN A 399 34.26 -10.48 -19.54
C GLN A 399 33.90 -11.92 -19.93
N VAL A 400 32.68 -12.15 -20.44
CA VAL A 400 32.25 -13.47 -20.97
C VAL A 400 33.16 -13.93 -22.11
N LYS A 401 33.52 -13.03 -23.04
CA LYS A 401 34.47 -13.34 -24.11
C LYS A 401 35.88 -13.65 -23.59
N GLN A 402 36.34 -12.98 -22.54
CA GLN A 402 37.63 -13.27 -21.94
C GLN A 402 37.65 -14.66 -21.29
N VAL A 403 36.63 -15.01 -20.52
CA VAL A 403 36.49 -16.34 -19.92
C VAL A 403 36.42 -17.42 -21.01
N ALA A 404 35.62 -17.22 -22.06
CA ALA A 404 35.47 -18.22 -23.11
C ALA A 404 36.73 -18.43 -23.98
N ARG A 405 37.63 -17.44 -24.05
CA ARG A 405 38.91 -17.55 -24.78
C ARG A 405 40.02 -18.21 -23.97
N ASP A 406 39.95 -18.14 -22.65
CA ASP A 406 40.96 -18.72 -21.77
C ASP A 406 40.58 -20.16 -21.40
N SER A 407 41.20 -21.12 -22.09
CA SER A 407 40.94 -22.56 -21.91
C SER A 407 41.17 -23.09 -20.48
N GLY A 408 41.86 -22.33 -19.62
CA GLY A 408 42.15 -22.70 -18.23
C GLY A 408 41.11 -22.24 -17.21
N ILE A 409 40.15 -21.39 -17.60
CA ILE A 409 39.27 -20.67 -16.69
C ILE A 409 37.81 -20.90 -17.08
N LYS A 410 37.03 -21.55 -16.20
CA LYS A 410 35.59 -21.81 -16.41
C LYS A 410 34.75 -21.20 -15.29
N LEU A 411 33.49 -20.90 -15.59
CA LEU A 411 32.53 -20.44 -14.59
C LEU A 411 32.15 -21.60 -13.64
N SER A 412 31.86 -21.27 -12.38
CA SER A 412 31.24 -22.22 -11.46
C SER A 412 29.79 -22.52 -11.86
N LEU A 413 29.21 -23.62 -11.37
CA LEU A 413 27.80 -23.96 -11.59
C LEU A 413 26.87 -22.79 -11.25
N THR A 414 27.10 -22.16 -10.09
CA THR A 414 26.33 -21.01 -9.62
C THR A 414 26.47 -19.79 -10.53
N GLN A 415 27.67 -19.51 -11.03
CA GLN A 415 27.90 -18.40 -11.96
C GLN A 415 27.27 -18.65 -13.33
N CYS A 416 27.28 -19.90 -13.80
CA CYS A 416 26.56 -20.32 -15.00
C CYS A 416 25.05 -20.07 -14.85
N GLU A 417 24.45 -20.50 -13.74
CA GLU A 417 23.03 -20.28 -13.47
C GLU A 417 22.65 -18.80 -13.36
N THR A 418 23.47 -17.99 -12.68
CA THR A 418 23.28 -16.55 -12.58
C THR A 418 23.40 -15.86 -13.95
N LEU A 419 24.40 -16.23 -14.75
CA LEU A 419 24.58 -15.72 -16.11
C LEU A 419 23.38 -16.05 -17.01
N MET A 420 22.91 -17.30 -16.96
CA MET A 420 21.75 -17.73 -17.73
C MET A 420 20.47 -17.00 -17.30
N THR A 421 20.30 -16.75 -16.00
CA THR A 421 19.17 -15.98 -15.47
C THR A 421 19.23 -14.53 -15.93
N ALA A 422 20.39 -13.88 -15.87
CA ALA A 422 20.60 -12.55 -16.40
C ALA A 422 20.28 -12.47 -17.91
N CYS A 423 20.72 -13.44 -18.70
CA CYS A 423 20.40 -13.53 -20.14
C CYS A 423 18.90 -13.65 -20.39
N LYS A 424 18.17 -14.47 -19.63
CA LYS A 424 16.70 -14.61 -19.75
C LYS A 424 15.96 -13.31 -19.43
N ILE A 425 16.39 -12.59 -18.39
CA ILE A 425 15.84 -11.28 -18.00
C ILE A 425 16.01 -10.27 -19.13
N VAL A 426 17.23 -10.17 -19.67
CA VAL A 426 17.58 -9.22 -20.74
C VAL A 426 16.85 -9.57 -22.05
N PHE A 427 16.76 -10.86 -22.39
CA PHE A 427 16.02 -11.32 -23.57
C PHE A 427 14.53 -11.00 -23.48
N SER A 428 13.91 -11.26 -22.31
CA SER A 428 12.49 -10.95 -22.08
C SER A 428 12.22 -9.44 -22.15
N ALA A 429 13.17 -8.62 -21.69
CA ALA A 429 13.05 -7.16 -21.72
C ALA A 429 13.13 -6.58 -23.13
N TRP A 430 13.88 -7.19 -24.05
CA TRP A 430 13.99 -6.74 -25.44
C TRP A 430 12.63 -6.69 -26.16
N GLY A 431 11.76 -7.68 -25.91
CA GLY A 431 10.40 -7.71 -26.48
C GLY A 431 9.43 -6.73 -25.84
N ALA A 432 9.71 -6.26 -24.62
CA ALA A 432 8.79 -5.48 -23.80
C ALA A 432 9.15 -3.99 -23.67
N ASP A 433 10.43 -3.62 -23.84
CA ASP A 433 10.93 -2.26 -23.62
C ASP A 433 11.63 -1.69 -24.86
N ARG A 434 11.04 -0.63 -25.43
CA ARG A 434 11.62 0.11 -26.58
C ARG A 434 12.95 0.79 -26.23
N GLY A 435 13.20 1.07 -24.95
CA GLY A 435 14.47 1.62 -24.47
C GLY A 435 15.63 0.63 -24.53
N ALA A 436 15.35 -0.68 -24.52
CA ALA A 436 16.35 -1.75 -24.52
C ALA A 436 16.81 -2.19 -25.93
N THR A 437 16.03 -1.82 -26.96
CA THR A 437 16.30 -2.16 -28.37
C THR A 437 17.69 -1.79 -28.89
N PRO A 438 18.34 -0.66 -28.53
CA PRO A 438 19.64 -0.30 -29.12
C PRO A 438 20.84 -1.05 -28.55
N PHE A 439 20.76 -1.68 -27.37
CA PHE A 439 21.93 -2.28 -26.69
C PHE A 439 21.79 -3.78 -26.38
N VAL A 440 20.59 -4.35 -26.38
CA VAL A 440 20.41 -5.80 -26.19
C VAL A 440 20.88 -6.65 -27.39
N PRO A 441 20.58 -6.29 -28.66
CA PRO A 441 21.08 -7.05 -29.81
C PRO A 441 22.62 -7.10 -29.91
N PRO A 442 23.36 -5.98 -29.72
CA PRO A 442 24.82 -6.02 -29.65
C PRO A 442 25.36 -6.96 -28.58
N PHE A 443 24.76 -6.98 -27.38
CA PHE A 443 25.15 -7.88 -26.30
C PHE A 443 25.05 -9.36 -26.72
N PHE A 444 23.88 -9.82 -27.20
CA PHE A 444 23.72 -11.23 -27.59
C PHE A 444 24.52 -11.62 -28.82
N LYS A 445 24.84 -10.66 -29.71
CA LYS A 445 25.78 -10.88 -30.81
C LYS A 445 27.20 -11.14 -30.31
N GLU A 446 27.61 -10.44 -29.25
CA GLU A 446 28.93 -10.62 -28.63
C GLU A 446 29.04 -11.95 -27.85
N LEU A 447 27.95 -12.46 -27.27
CA LEU A 447 27.96 -13.75 -26.55
C LEU A 447 27.99 -14.97 -27.47
N ARG A 448 27.78 -14.81 -28.78
CA ARG A 448 27.79 -15.92 -29.73
C ARG A 448 29.18 -16.56 -29.83
N HIS A 449 29.22 -17.89 -29.98
CA HIS A 449 30.45 -18.69 -30.08
C HIS A 449 31.29 -18.67 -28.80
N THR A 450 30.70 -18.32 -27.66
CA THR A 450 31.33 -18.41 -26.35
C THR A 450 30.85 -19.63 -25.56
N GLU A 451 29.78 -20.29 -26.01
CA GLU A 451 29.03 -21.31 -25.27
C GLU A 451 29.89 -22.51 -24.84
N ASP A 452 30.84 -22.92 -25.68
CA ASP A 452 31.74 -24.04 -25.43
C ASP A 452 32.85 -23.71 -24.41
N GLY A 453 33.20 -22.42 -24.28
CA GLY A 453 34.28 -21.95 -23.43
C GLY A 453 33.90 -21.63 -21.98
N LEU A 454 32.60 -21.53 -21.68
CA LEU A 454 32.12 -21.03 -20.38
C LEU A 454 31.94 -22.10 -19.29
N GLY A 455 31.90 -23.38 -19.66
CA GLY A 455 31.61 -24.47 -18.70
C GLY A 455 30.11 -24.66 -18.41
N LEU A 456 29.24 -24.25 -19.34
CA LEU A 456 27.79 -24.46 -19.27
C LEU A 456 27.42 -25.94 -19.42
N SER A 457 26.28 -26.37 -18.84
CA SER A 457 25.70 -27.69 -19.12
C SER A 457 25.15 -27.76 -20.56
N THR A 458 24.97 -28.96 -21.10
CA THR A 458 24.44 -29.15 -22.47
C THR A 458 23.10 -28.43 -22.67
N GLU A 459 22.20 -28.50 -21.69
CA GLU A 459 20.92 -27.79 -21.72
C GLU A 459 21.09 -26.25 -21.70
N GLN A 460 22.02 -25.74 -20.90
CA GLN A 460 22.31 -24.30 -20.83
C GLN A 460 22.94 -23.79 -22.13
N GLN A 461 23.81 -24.59 -22.77
CA GLN A 461 24.41 -24.27 -24.06
C GLN A 461 23.37 -24.20 -25.16
N GLU A 462 22.46 -25.18 -25.24
CA GLU A 462 21.36 -25.18 -26.20
C GLU A 462 20.46 -23.96 -26.00
N HIS A 463 20.15 -23.61 -24.75
CA HIS A 463 19.32 -22.45 -24.44
C HIS A 463 19.99 -21.13 -24.81
N LEU A 464 21.26 -20.94 -24.46
CA LEU A 464 22.01 -19.72 -24.82
C LEU A 464 22.14 -19.60 -26.35
N THR A 465 22.40 -20.71 -27.04
CA THR A 465 22.43 -20.78 -28.50
C THR A 465 21.08 -20.41 -29.12
N SER A 466 19.97 -20.84 -28.50
CA SER A 466 18.63 -20.47 -28.97
C SER A 466 18.38 -18.97 -28.84
N ILE A 467 18.77 -18.36 -27.71
CA ILE A 467 18.63 -16.91 -27.48
C ILE A 467 19.49 -16.12 -28.47
N THR A 468 20.77 -16.48 -28.64
CA THR A 468 21.69 -15.74 -29.51
C THR A 468 21.37 -15.88 -31.00
N LYS A 469 20.64 -16.93 -31.40
CA LYS A 469 20.11 -17.15 -32.76
C LYS A 469 19.02 -16.15 -33.16
N GLU A 470 18.21 -15.66 -32.23
CA GLU A 470 17.16 -14.69 -32.56
C GLU A 470 17.73 -13.33 -33.02
N PHE A 471 18.97 -13.04 -32.65
CA PHE A 471 19.68 -11.82 -33.05
C PHE A 471 20.58 -12.05 -34.28
N CYS A 472 20.22 -12.99 -35.16
CA CYS A 472 20.97 -13.32 -36.38
C CYS A 472 20.67 -12.44 -37.60
N THR A 473 19.56 -11.69 -37.63
CA THR A 473 19.12 -10.95 -38.82
C THR A 473 19.13 -9.44 -38.61
N HIS A 474 20.28 -8.82 -38.87
CA HIS A 474 20.52 -7.64 -39.72
C HIS A 474 21.97 -7.14 -39.61
#